data_AF-Q0IEA6-F1
#
_entry.id   AF-Q0IEA6-F1
#
_cell.length_a   1.000
_cell.length_b   1.000
_cell.length_c   1.000
_cell.angle_alpha   90.00
_cell.angle_beta   90.00
_cell.angle_gamma   90.00
#
_symmetry.space_group_name_H-M   'P 1'
#
loop_
_entity.id
_entity.type
_entity.pdbx_description
1 polymer ?
#
loop_
_entity_poly.entity_id
_entity_poly.type
_entity_poly.pdbx_seq_one_letter_code
_entity_poly.pdbx_strand_id
1 'polypeptide(L)'
;MIVKAFAFLGIAVALASAAITINPSRPVLFGTHRVIPRNLGSNAESNNTALWNTVNLRQVYTNPQNRNSFSMRYVTNNRHYRRGGPIFLFVGGPWPLEAHLVEQGHFVDMAAEMNGFLVANELRYYGESIPVEDVSRNNFRYLHNVQILSELATFIAHLKEDVVRDPNAKVILAGVGYSASLAQWMRQRFPHLIHGVWSSSGMVRASTNYREFAEVVGENIRRFGGDDCYSTIWRAFRTAENLIDAGLSTTVDELFHTCRPIDAANALEVEAFFYGIFNEISREVVDADLRGNIKQMCEPLTASDDENSLLELASWLTGRFPNAECLAMDFQSIVDTYNTIDVDSEIVKSGERQWMFQRCTELGWPLTAASQYQPFGRRFSTDLFHGICEQLFDDWLTRDRFEALIRQTNDYYGGARPDIRNSISTQGTLDPWSFAGVREVIFNNTYVTIIRDAFHGQDMASISEEDSIELRRSKEMVRDTIRRWVETR
;
A
#
# COMPACT_ATOMS: atom_id res chain seq x y z
N MET A 1 -17.26 -27.21 56.62
CA MET A 1 -15.92 -27.84 56.70
C MET A 1 -15.73 -28.69 55.46
N ILE A 2 -14.50 -28.76 54.93
CA ILE A 2 -14.05 -29.63 53.82
C ILE A 2 -14.46 -29.20 52.39
N VAL A 3 -13.42 -28.80 51.67
CA VAL A 3 -13.29 -28.58 50.22
C VAL A 3 -13.43 -29.89 49.44
N LYS A 4 -13.97 -29.84 48.21
CA LYS A 4 -13.48 -30.69 47.10
C LYS A 4 -13.54 -29.92 45.77
N ALA A 5 -12.46 -30.01 45.00
CA ALA A 5 -12.27 -29.32 43.73
C ALA A 5 -12.50 -30.26 42.54
N PHE A 6 -12.72 -29.69 41.35
CA PHE A 6 -12.53 -30.36 40.06
C PHE A 6 -12.06 -29.36 38.99
N ALA A 7 -11.20 -29.85 38.10
CA ALA A 7 -10.62 -29.22 36.90
C ALA A 7 -10.38 -30.35 35.87
N PHE A 8 -10.08 -30.15 34.58
CA PHE A 8 -9.64 -28.98 33.81
C PHE A 8 -10.72 -28.60 32.74
N LEU A 9 -10.56 -27.77 31.70
CA LEU A 9 -9.42 -27.29 30.90
C LEU A 9 -9.59 -25.83 30.47
N GLY A 10 -8.50 -25.05 30.56
CA GLY A 10 -8.32 -23.84 29.75
C GLY A 10 -7.49 -24.18 28.51
N ILE A 11 -7.86 -23.62 27.35
CA ILE A 11 -6.99 -23.60 26.18
C ILE A 11 -6.01 -22.46 26.39
N ALA A 12 -4.82 -22.79 26.91
CA ALA A 12 -3.69 -21.87 26.86
C ALA A 12 -3.24 -21.76 25.40
N VAL A 13 -3.48 -20.61 24.78
CA VAL A 13 -2.79 -20.26 23.53
C VAL A 13 -1.31 -20.16 23.89
N ALA A 14 -0.52 -21.09 23.38
CA ALA A 14 0.93 -21.02 23.51
C ALA A 14 1.41 -19.82 22.69
N LEU A 15 1.64 -18.70 23.38
CA LEU A 15 2.51 -17.65 22.87
C LEU A 15 3.87 -18.31 22.67
N ALA A 16 4.18 -18.66 21.42
CA ALA A 16 5.53 -19.03 21.03
C ALA A 16 6.40 -17.79 21.22
N SER A 17 7.00 -17.68 22.39
CA SER A 17 8.08 -16.72 22.68
C SER A 17 9.28 -17.14 21.85
N ALA A 18 9.25 -16.82 20.55
CA ALA A 18 10.44 -16.69 19.75
C ALA A 18 11.38 -15.78 20.54
N ALA A 19 12.61 -16.24 20.75
CA ALA A 19 13.59 -15.44 21.45
C ALA A 19 13.70 -14.11 20.70
N ILE A 20 13.39 -13.00 21.39
CA ILE A 20 13.68 -11.67 20.87
C ILE A 20 15.20 -11.57 20.89
N THR A 21 15.83 -12.00 19.80
CA THR A 21 17.15 -11.53 19.42
C THR A 21 17.00 -10.03 19.30
N ILE A 22 17.53 -9.29 20.28
CA ILE A 22 17.73 -7.86 20.17
C ILE A 22 18.49 -7.67 18.86
N ASN A 23 17.84 -7.12 17.84
CA ASN A 23 18.50 -6.79 16.60
C ASN A 23 19.23 -5.46 16.86
N PRO A 24 20.57 -5.45 17.00
CA PRO A 24 21.28 -4.23 17.38
C PRO A 24 21.13 -3.14 16.32
N SER A 25 20.99 -3.55 15.06
CA SER A 25 20.71 -2.71 13.91
C SER A 25 19.22 -2.61 13.61
N ARG A 26 18.68 -1.39 13.46
CA ARG A 26 17.34 -1.20 12.87
C ARG A 26 17.45 -0.96 11.36
N PRO A 27 17.01 -1.88 10.48
CA PRO A 27 16.94 -1.61 9.05
C PRO A 27 15.79 -0.64 8.74
N VAL A 28 16.03 0.31 7.84
CA VAL A 28 14.96 1.15 7.29
C VAL A 28 14.30 0.42 6.11
N LEU A 29 13.02 0.07 6.27
CA LEU A 29 12.27 -0.62 5.21
C LEU A 29 12.01 0.31 4.03
N PHE A 30 12.27 -0.16 2.80
CA PHE A 30 12.27 0.68 1.60
C PHE A 30 10.86 0.91 1.03
N GLY A 31 10.29 2.09 1.30
CA GLY A 31 9.08 2.60 0.64
C GLY A 31 7.82 1.79 0.96
N THR A 32 7.67 1.37 2.21
CA THR A 32 6.53 0.57 2.72
C THR A 32 5.25 1.38 2.90
N HIS A 33 5.04 2.42 2.09
CA HIS A 33 3.91 3.36 2.13
C HIS A 33 2.59 2.74 1.63
N ARG A 34 2.34 1.48 2.03
CA ARG A 34 1.12 0.72 1.82
C ARG A 34 0.13 1.12 2.91
N VAL A 35 -0.95 1.80 2.54
CA VAL A 35 -2.04 2.13 3.47
C VAL A 35 -3.09 1.03 3.38
N ILE A 36 -3.17 0.19 4.41
CA ILE A 36 -4.31 -0.72 4.60
C ILE A 36 -5.47 0.13 5.13
N PRO A 37 -6.65 0.16 4.49
CA PRO A 37 -7.79 0.92 4.98
C PRO A 37 -8.24 0.36 6.34
N ARG A 38 -8.00 1.10 7.42
CA ARG A 38 -8.34 0.71 8.81
C ARG A 38 -9.22 1.79 9.44
N ASN A 39 -9.84 1.46 10.57
CA ASN A 39 -10.80 2.35 11.27
C ASN A 39 -11.93 2.84 10.34
N LEU A 40 -12.49 1.94 9.52
CA LEU A 40 -13.51 2.29 8.53
C LEU A 40 -14.87 2.67 9.16
N GLY A 41 -15.08 2.44 10.46
CA GLY A 41 -16.36 2.65 11.12
C GLY A 41 -17.43 1.66 10.65
N SER A 42 -18.63 1.74 11.21
CA SER A 42 -19.77 0.95 10.75
C SER A 42 -21.07 1.63 11.09
N ASN A 43 -21.90 1.92 10.09
CA ASN A 43 -23.29 2.35 10.30
C ASN A 43 -24.24 1.15 10.32
N ALA A 44 -23.82 0.00 9.79
CA ALA A 44 -24.44 -1.30 10.05
C ALA A 44 -24.11 -1.81 11.46
N GLU A 45 -25.03 -2.57 12.08
CA GLU A 45 -24.75 -3.27 13.34
C GLU A 45 -23.58 -4.25 13.17
N SER A 46 -22.48 -4.07 13.90
CA SER A 46 -21.34 -5.00 13.84
C SER A 46 -21.55 -6.21 14.76
N ASN A 47 -21.76 -7.39 14.16
CA ASN A 47 -21.53 -8.69 14.79
C ASN A 47 -20.57 -9.45 13.88
N ASN A 48 -19.52 -10.06 14.43
CA ASN A 48 -18.52 -10.82 13.67
C ASN A 48 -19.23 -11.92 12.86
N THR A 49 -19.34 -11.67 11.55
CA THR A 49 -20.10 -12.49 10.59
C THR A 49 -19.29 -12.80 9.34
N ALA A 50 -18.04 -12.33 9.29
CA ALA A 50 -17.02 -12.78 8.35
C ALA A 50 -16.82 -14.30 8.43
N LEU A 51 -17.06 -14.98 7.30
CA LEU A 51 -16.76 -16.38 7.09
C LEU A 51 -15.51 -16.50 6.21
N TRP A 52 -14.45 -17.09 6.78
CA TRP A 52 -13.22 -17.41 6.05
C TRP A 52 -13.41 -18.67 5.21
N ASN A 53 -13.02 -18.60 3.95
CA ASN A 53 -13.19 -19.64 2.96
C ASN A 53 -11.92 -19.77 2.10
N THR A 54 -11.81 -20.88 1.39
CA THR A 54 -10.74 -21.13 0.40
C THR A 54 -11.32 -21.66 -0.89
N VAL A 55 -10.69 -21.31 -2.01
CA VAL A 55 -11.03 -21.80 -3.35
C VAL A 55 -9.77 -22.26 -4.06
N ASN A 56 -9.82 -23.43 -4.71
CA ASN A 56 -8.71 -23.94 -5.49
C ASN A 56 -8.70 -23.28 -6.88
N LEU A 57 -7.71 -22.43 -7.13
CA LEU A 57 -7.53 -21.69 -8.38
C LEU A 57 -6.27 -22.18 -9.11
N ARG A 58 -6.18 -21.93 -10.43
CA ARG A 58 -5.00 -22.36 -11.20
C ARG A 58 -3.75 -21.60 -10.73
N GLN A 59 -2.65 -22.33 -10.57
CA GLN A 59 -1.33 -21.74 -10.31
C GLN A 59 -0.95 -20.75 -11.44
N VAL A 60 -1.23 -21.14 -12.69
CA VAL A 60 -0.84 -20.40 -13.91
C VAL A 60 -2.00 -20.36 -14.91
N TYR A 61 -2.36 -19.17 -15.37
CA TYR A 61 -3.38 -18.96 -16.41
C TYR A 61 -2.78 -18.81 -17.82
N THR A 62 -1.51 -18.42 -17.92
CA THR A 62 -0.79 -18.22 -19.19
C THR A 62 -0.24 -19.50 -19.83
N ASN A 63 -0.25 -20.63 -19.13
CA ASN A 63 0.17 -21.93 -19.66
C ASN A 63 -0.98 -22.95 -19.52
N PRO A 64 -1.72 -23.27 -20.60
CA PRO A 64 -2.87 -24.17 -20.54
C PRO A 64 -2.52 -25.64 -20.26
N GLN A 65 -1.24 -26.02 -20.39
CA GLN A 65 -0.77 -27.37 -20.05
C GLN A 65 -0.49 -27.53 -18.55
N ASN A 66 -0.27 -26.44 -17.82
CA ASN A 66 -0.15 -26.51 -16.35
C ASN A 66 -1.55 -26.73 -15.74
N ARG A 67 -1.68 -27.81 -14.95
CA ARG A 67 -2.90 -28.18 -14.23
C ARG A 67 -2.79 -28.01 -12.72
N ASN A 68 -1.66 -27.51 -12.23
CA ASN A 68 -1.46 -27.25 -10.80
C ASN A 68 -2.46 -26.19 -10.32
N SER A 69 -2.94 -26.38 -9.10
CA SER A 69 -3.79 -25.44 -8.39
C SER A 69 -3.15 -25.03 -7.07
N PHE A 70 -3.57 -23.88 -6.54
CA PHE A 70 -3.27 -23.46 -5.19
C PHE A 70 -4.55 -22.98 -4.51
N SER A 71 -4.55 -22.95 -3.18
CA SER A 71 -5.66 -22.47 -2.37
C SER A 71 -5.57 -20.95 -2.22
N MET A 72 -6.52 -20.21 -2.81
CA MET A 72 -6.68 -18.77 -2.55
C MET A 72 -7.68 -18.59 -1.41
N ARG A 73 -7.30 -17.78 -0.42
CA ARG A 73 -8.13 -17.41 0.72
C ARG A 73 -9.05 -16.25 0.37
N TYR A 74 -10.27 -16.27 0.88
CA TYR A 74 -11.22 -15.17 0.79
C TYR A 74 -12.13 -15.14 2.01
N VAL A 75 -12.73 -13.98 2.27
CA VAL A 75 -13.66 -13.77 3.38
C VAL A 75 -14.99 -13.27 2.82
N THR A 76 -16.10 -13.76 3.37
CA THR A 76 -17.46 -13.40 2.91
C THR A 76 -18.31 -12.94 4.07
N ASN A 77 -19.22 -11.99 3.82
CA ASN A 77 -20.30 -11.65 4.73
C ASN A 77 -21.64 -11.65 3.96
N ASN A 78 -22.54 -12.55 4.36
CA ASN A 78 -23.85 -12.71 3.73
C ASN A 78 -25.00 -12.14 4.57
N ARG A 79 -24.72 -11.44 5.69
CA ARG A 79 -25.72 -10.91 6.63
C ARG A 79 -26.84 -10.12 5.95
N HIS A 80 -26.47 -9.30 4.95
CA HIS A 80 -27.40 -8.42 4.23
C HIS A 80 -27.88 -8.99 2.89
N TYR A 81 -27.34 -10.14 2.47
CA TYR A 81 -27.64 -10.69 1.15
C TYR A 81 -29.08 -11.17 1.07
N ARG A 82 -29.80 -10.73 0.04
CA ARG A 82 -31.07 -11.35 -0.39
C ARG A 82 -30.90 -11.90 -1.80
N ARG A 83 -31.53 -13.04 -2.08
CA ARG A 83 -31.43 -13.73 -3.38
C ARG A 83 -31.74 -12.78 -4.55
N GLY A 84 -30.82 -12.71 -5.51
CA GLY A 84 -30.88 -11.78 -6.65
C GLY A 84 -30.23 -10.41 -6.38
N GLY A 85 -29.67 -10.20 -5.19
CA GLY A 85 -28.81 -9.05 -4.88
C GLY A 85 -27.44 -9.13 -5.58
N PRO A 86 -26.75 -7.99 -5.75
CA PRO A 86 -25.42 -7.92 -6.34
C PRO A 86 -24.34 -8.52 -5.43
N ILE A 87 -23.21 -8.90 -6.03
CA ILE A 87 -21.96 -9.20 -5.34
C ILE A 87 -21.17 -7.88 -5.19
N PHE A 88 -20.79 -7.56 -3.97
CA PHE A 88 -19.87 -6.48 -3.60
C PHE A 88 -18.51 -7.12 -3.28
N LEU A 89 -17.57 -7.06 -4.23
CA LEU A 89 -16.22 -7.62 -4.09
C LEU A 89 -15.20 -6.52 -3.82
N PHE A 90 -14.64 -6.50 -2.62
CA PHE A 90 -13.45 -5.72 -2.31
C PHE A 90 -12.21 -6.49 -2.79
N VAL A 91 -11.47 -5.90 -3.72
CA VAL A 91 -10.29 -6.53 -4.33
C VAL A 91 -9.12 -6.48 -3.33
N GLY A 92 -8.49 -7.62 -3.08
CA GLY A 92 -7.32 -7.72 -2.22
C GLY A 92 -6.17 -6.78 -2.65
N GLY A 93 -5.39 -6.32 -1.68
CA GLY A 93 -4.15 -5.57 -1.92
C GLY A 93 -2.90 -6.41 -1.67
N PRO A 94 -1.69 -5.83 -1.82
CA PRO A 94 -0.42 -6.47 -1.55
C PRO A 94 -0.19 -6.56 -0.04
N TRP A 95 -1.07 -7.23 0.70
CA TRP A 95 -1.02 -7.45 2.15
C TRP A 95 -1.88 -8.67 2.53
N PRO A 96 -1.68 -9.31 3.70
CA PRO A 96 -2.56 -10.36 4.18
C PRO A 96 -4.01 -9.88 4.30
N LEU A 97 -4.98 -10.72 3.92
CA LEU A 97 -6.39 -10.37 4.00
C LEU A 97 -6.81 -10.11 5.46
N GLU A 98 -7.65 -9.09 5.67
CA GLU A 98 -8.23 -8.73 6.97
C GLU A 98 -9.77 -8.76 6.87
N ALA A 99 -10.45 -9.25 7.92
CA ALA A 99 -11.90 -9.52 7.89
C ALA A 99 -12.77 -8.25 7.84
N HIS A 100 -12.29 -7.12 8.37
CA HIS A 100 -13.08 -5.89 8.47
C HIS A 100 -13.48 -5.31 7.11
N LEU A 101 -12.77 -5.68 6.04
CA LEU A 101 -13.11 -5.32 4.64
C LEU A 101 -14.50 -5.80 4.18
N VAL A 102 -15.12 -6.75 4.91
CA VAL A 102 -16.51 -7.21 4.69
C VAL A 102 -17.42 -7.00 5.92
N GLU A 103 -16.96 -6.28 6.93
CA GLU A 103 -17.71 -6.03 8.18
C GLU A 103 -17.88 -4.53 8.50
N GLN A 104 -17.08 -3.65 7.89
CA GLN A 104 -17.00 -2.22 8.21
C GLN A 104 -16.89 -1.35 6.95
N GLY A 105 -17.25 -0.07 7.07
CA GLY A 105 -17.07 0.94 6.04
C GLY A 105 -18.22 1.12 5.05
N HIS A 106 -18.08 2.15 4.22
CA HIS A 106 -19.09 2.60 3.27
C HIS A 106 -19.42 1.55 2.20
N PHE A 107 -18.47 0.69 1.84
CA PHE A 107 -18.72 -0.42 0.93
C PHE A 107 -19.67 -1.49 1.52
N VAL A 108 -19.59 -1.70 2.85
CA VAL A 108 -20.50 -2.58 3.60
C VAL A 108 -21.86 -1.91 3.79
N ASP A 109 -21.90 -0.63 4.14
CA ASP A 109 -23.15 0.15 4.22
C ASP A 109 -23.92 0.11 2.88
N MET A 110 -23.23 0.29 1.76
CA MET A 110 -23.81 0.18 0.42
C MET A 110 -24.36 -1.21 0.12
N ALA A 111 -23.63 -2.28 0.47
CA ALA A 111 -24.12 -3.64 0.31
C ALA A 111 -25.36 -3.90 1.19
N ALA A 112 -25.41 -3.32 2.40
CA ALA A 112 -26.57 -3.42 3.27
C ALA A 112 -27.83 -2.78 2.67
N GLU A 113 -27.71 -1.57 2.09
CA GLU A 113 -28.80 -0.91 1.37
C GLU A 113 -29.27 -1.69 0.14
N MET A 114 -28.33 -2.27 -0.62
CA MET A 114 -28.60 -2.92 -1.90
C MET A 114 -28.85 -4.44 -1.80
N ASN A 115 -28.98 -4.98 -0.58
CA ASN A 115 -29.16 -6.41 -0.30
C ASN A 115 -28.05 -7.31 -0.87
N GLY A 116 -26.83 -6.79 -0.92
CA GLY A 116 -25.68 -7.40 -1.58
C GLY A 116 -24.99 -8.50 -0.77
N PHE A 117 -24.27 -9.36 -1.49
CA PHE A 117 -23.33 -10.33 -0.91
C PHE A 117 -21.93 -9.71 -0.84
N LEU A 118 -21.37 -9.58 0.36
CA LEU A 118 -20.04 -9.02 0.56
C LEU A 118 -18.97 -10.11 0.50
N VAL A 119 -17.86 -9.78 -0.16
CA VAL A 119 -16.69 -10.66 -0.25
C VAL A 119 -15.42 -9.81 -0.42
N ALA A 120 -14.32 -10.27 0.16
CA ALA A 120 -12.99 -9.75 -0.12
C ALA A 120 -12.04 -10.93 -0.37
N ASN A 121 -11.19 -10.82 -1.40
CA ASN A 121 -10.21 -11.87 -1.74
C ASN A 121 -8.81 -11.50 -1.22
N GLU A 122 -8.01 -12.51 -0.92
CA GLU A 122 -6.57 -12.35 -0.78
C GLU A 122 -5.91 -12.42 -2.17
N LEU A 123 -4.81 -11.70 -2.40
CA LEU A 123 -4.06 -11.80 -3.65
C LEU A 123 -3.08 -12.98 -3.59
N ARG A 124 -2.85 -13.64 -4.73
CA ARG A 124 -1.74 -14.59 -4.88
C ARG A 124 -0.41 -14.02 -4.35
N TYR A 125 0.36 -14.85 -3.66
CA TYR A 125 1.62 -14.54 -2.95
C TYR A 125 1.47 -13.70 -1.67
N TYR A 126 0.28 -13.26 -1.27
CA TYR A 126 0.07 -12.49 -0.05
C TYR A 126 -0.69 -13.30 1.01
N GLY A 127 -0.39 -13.07 2.29
CA GLY A 127 -0.99 -13.80 3.41
C GLY A 127 -0.79 -15.31 3.30
N GLU A 128 -1.88 -16.07 3.23
CA GLU A 128 -1.88 -17.54 3.13
C GLU A 128 -2.04 -18.03 1.67
N SER A 129 -2.26 -17.13 0.72
CA SER A 129 -2.59 -17.44 -0.68
C SER A 129 -1.34 -17.62 -1.55
N ILE A 130 -0.39 -18.45 -1.12
CA ILE A 130 0.92 -18.61 -1.77
C ILE A 130 0.90 -19.79 -2.78
N PRO A 131 1.18 -19.56 -4.07
CA PRO A 131 1.05 -20.60 -5.11
C PRO A 131 2.32 -21.44 -5.35
N VAL A 132 3.35 -21.32 -4.52
CA VAL A 132 4.73 -21.81 -4.73
C VAL A 132 5.39 -22.18 -3.39
N GLU A 133 6.42 -23.03 -3.42
CA GLU A 133 7.16 -23.43 -2.21
C GLU A 133 8.06 -22.34 -1.60
N ASP A 134 8.55 -21.39 -2.41
CA ASP A 134 9.38 -20.26 -1.96
C ASP A 134 9.06 -18.98 -2.75
N VAL A 135 9.55 -17.83 -2.27
CA VAL A 135 9.50 -16.55 -3.00
C VAL A 135 10.85 -16.19 -3.64
N SER A 136 11.51 -17.20 -4.22
CA SER A 136 12.64 -16.98 -5.13
C SER A 136 12.20 -16.25 -6.40
N ARG A 137 13.16 -15.61 -7.08
CA ARG A 137 12.94 -14.95 -8.38
C ARG A 137 12.28 -15.88 -9.40
N ASN A 138 12.74 -17.14 -9.48
CA ASN A 138 12.16 -18.13 -10.38
C ASN A 138 10.69 -18.40 -10.07
N ASN A 139 10.31 -18.42 -8.80
CA ASN A 139 8.92 -18.62 -8.39
C ASN A 139 8.08 -17.33 -8.47
N PHE A 140 8.68 -16.13 -8.51
CA PHE A 140 7.94 -14.89 -8.81
C PHE A 140 7.42 -14.75 -10.25
N ARG A 141 7.77 -15.64 -11.19
CA ARG A 141 7.24 -15.64 -12.58
C ARG A 141 5.72 -15.79 -12.71
N TYR A 142 4.99 -16.05 -11.62
CA TYR A 142 3.51 -16.05 -11.60
C TYR A 142 2.91 -14.89 -10.78
N LEU A 143 3.72 -13.97 -10.23
CA LEU A 143 3.31 -12.74 -9.58
C LEU A 143 3.28 -11.59 -10.59
N HIS A 144 2.25 -11.59 -11.45
CA HIS A 144 2.04 -10.54 -12.44
C HIS A 144 0.56 -10.13 -12.51
N ASN A 145 0.28 -8.86 -12.83
CA ASN A 145 -1.06 -8.31 -12.92
C ASN A 145 -1.97 -9.16 -13.82
N VAL A 146 -1.49 -9.63 -14.97
CA VAL A 146 -2.27 -10.48 -15.89
C VAL A 146 -2.73 -11.79 -15.24
N GLN A 147 -1.90 -12.39 -14.37
CA GLN A 147 -2.30 -13.59 -13.60
C GLN A 147 -3.35 -13.24 -12.56
N ILE A 148 -3.14 -12.16 -11.80
CA ILE A 148 -4.07 -11.68 -10.75
C ILE A 148 -5.46 -11.37 -11.35
N LEU A 149 -5.51 -10.69 -12.50
CA LEU A 149 -6.78 -10.36 -13.15
C LEU A 149 -7.49 -11.61 -13.71
N SER A 150 -6.73 -12.59 -14.21
CA SER A 150 -7.29 -13.89 -14.70
C SER A 150 -7.83 -14.75 -13.54
N GLU A 151 -7.16 -14.67 -12.39
CA GLU A 151 -7.56 -15.30 -11.13
C GLU A 151 -8.85 -14.68 -10.58
N LEU A 152 -8.93 -13.35 -10.51
CA LEU A 152 -10.14 -12.62 -10.13
C LEU A 152 -11.31 -12.92 -11.07
N ALA A 153 -11.09 -13.04 -12.38
CA ALA A 153 -12.13 -13.44 -13.32
C ALA A 153 -12.68 -14.86 -13.02
N THR A 154 -11.79 -15.80 -12.72
CA THR A 154 -12.15 -17.18 -12.35
C THR A 154 -12.86 -17.24 -10.99
N PHE A 155 -12.40 -16.45 -10.02
CA PHE A 155 -13.02 -16.33 -8.70
C PHE A 155 -14.42 -15.72 -8.78
N ILE A 156 -14.65 -14.71 -9.63
CA ILE A 156 -15.98 -14.13 -9.84
C ILE A 156 -16.95 -15.15 -10.46
N ALA A 157 -16.48 -16.01 -11.38
CA ALA A 157 -17.29 -17.12 -11.89
C ALA A 157 -17.69 -18.09 -10.76
N HIS A 158 -16.73 -18.54 -9.94
CA HIS A 158 -16.99 -19.38 -8.76
C HIS A 158 -17.99 -18.75 -7.77
N LEU A 159 -17.84 -17.45 -7.46
CA LEU A 159 -18.77 -16.72 -6.60
C LEU A 159 -20.20 -16.77 -7.15
N LYS A 160 -20.37 -16.57 -8.46
CA LYS A 160 -21.68 -16.57 -9.13
C LYS A 160 -22.31 -17.95 -9.24
N GLU A 161 -21.52 -18.96 -9.60
CA GLU A 161 -22.01 -20.31 -9.88
C GLU A 161 -22.19 -21.14 -8.61
N ASP A 162 -21.21 -21.17 -7.71
CA ASP A 162 -21.18 -22.07 -6.55
C ASP A 162 -21.70 -21.43 -5.27
N VAL A 163 -21.30 -20.17 -5.01
CA VAL A 163 -21.49 -19.47 -3.72
C VAL A 163 -22.85 -18.79 -3.64
N VAL A 164 -23.13 -17.79 -4.48
CA VAL A 164 -24.44 -17.10 -4.48
C VAL A 164 -25.49 -17.79 -5.35
N ARG A 165 -25.05 -18.69 -6.24
CA ARG A 165 -25.86 -19.53 -7.15
C ARG A 165 -26.82 -18.71 -8.01
N ASP A 166 -26.28 -17.62 -8.57
CA ASP A 166 -26.95 -16.75 -9.52
C ASP A 166 -25.97 -16.32 -10.63
N PRO A 167 -26.02 -16.97 -11.82
CA PRO A 167 -25.15 -16.62 -12.94
C PRO A 167 -25.44 -15.23 -13.52
N ASN A 168 -26.54 -14.59 -13.14
CA ASN A 168 -26.90 -13.22 -13.53
C ASN A 168 -26.60 -12.18 -12.44
N ALA A 169 -26.04 -12.59 -11.28
CA ALA A 169 -25.66 -11.66 -10.24
C ALA A 169 -24.75 -10.56 -10.80
N LYS A 170 -25.12 -9.31 -10.50
CA LYS A 170 -24.32 -8.14 -10.81
C LYS A 170 -23.09 -8.09 -9.91
N VAL A 171 -21.98 -7.54 -10.39
CA VAL A 171 -20.72 -7.48 -9.64
C VAL A 171 -20.23 -6.04 -9.58
N ILE A 172 -20.10 -5.51 -8.37
CA ILE A 172 -19.47 -4.23 -8.08
C ILE A 172 -18.10 -4.49 -7.45
N LEU A 173 -17.05 -3.90 -8.02
CA LEU A 173 -15.71 -3.96 -7.44
C LEU A 173 -15.39 -2.70 -6.65
N ALA A 174 -14.68 -2.86 -5.55
CA ALA A 174 -14.00 -1.75 -4.87
C ALA A 174 -12.56 -2.12 -4.50
N GLY A 175 -11.75 -1.11 -4.21
CA GLY A 175 -10.39 -1.29 -3.70
C GLY A 175 -9.76 0.04 -3.31
N VAL A 176 -8.56 -0.02 -2.72
CA VAL A 176 -7.73 1.15 -2.35
C VAL A 176 -6.30 1.04 -2.88
N GLY A 177 -5.69 2.14 -3.31
CA GLY A 177 -4.30 2.15 -3.77
C GLY A 177 -4.08 1.27 -5.01
N TYR A 178 -3.19 0.28 -4.93
CA TYR A 178 -3.02 -0.70 -6.01
C TYR A 178 -4.17 -1.72 -6.09
N SER A 179 -4.86 -2.02 -4.97
CA SER A 179 -6.10 -2.83 -5.00
C SER A 179 -7.18 -2.13 -5.82
N ALA A 180 -7.26 -0.80 -5.70
CA ALA A 180 -8.10 0.06 -6.55
C ALA A 180 -7.68 0.05 -8.03
N SER A 181 -6.38 -0.09 -8.33
CA SER A 181 -5.87 -0.24 -9.70
C SER A 181 -6.28 -1.58 -10.31
N LEU A 182 -6.09 -2.68 -9.58
CA LEU A 182 -6.57 -4.01 -9.97
C LEU A 182 -8.08 -4.01 -10.25
N ALA A 183 -8.88 -3.35 -9.40
CA ALA A 183 -10.32 -3.22 -9.62
C ALA A 183 -10.66 -2.47 -10.94
N GLN A 184 -9.94 -1.38 -11.26
CA GLN A 184 -10.11 -0.69 -12.55
C GLN A 184 -9.70 -1.58 -13.73
N TRP A 185 -8.53 -2.21 -13.66
CA TRP A 185 -8.02 -3.08 -14.72
C TRP A 185 -8.89 -4.32 -14.93
N MET A 186 -9.53 -4.84 -13.87
CA MET A 186 -10.58 -5.86 -13.97
C MET A 186 -11.77 -5.38 -14.80
N ARG A 187 -12.27 -4.16 -14.54
CA ARG A 187 -13.37 -3.59 -15.33
C ARG A 187 -12.97 -3.34 -16.78
N GLN A 188 -11.72 -2.95 -17.04
CA GLN A 188 -11.17 -2.75 -18.38
C GLN A 188 -11.02 -4.06 -19.16
N ARG A 189 -10.52 -5.12 -18.52
CA ARG A 189 -10.17 -6.39 -19.18
C ARG A 189 -11.30 -7.43 -19.18
N PHE A 190 -12.17 -7.40 -18.18
CA PHE A 190 -13.32 -8.29 -18.04
C PHE A 190 -14.65 -7.52 -17.89
N PRO A 191 -14.99 -6.59 -18.81
CA PRO A 191 -16.19 -5.76 -18.72
C PRO A 191 -17.51 -6.53 -18.78
N HIS A 192 -17.49 -7.80 -19.19
CA HIS A 192 -18.65 -8.69 -19.19
C HIS A 192 -18.94 -9.31 -17.81
N LEU A 193 -17.98 -9.29 -16.88
CA LEU A 193 -18.18 -9.74 -15.49
C LEU A 193 -18.57 -8.56 -14.58
N ILE A 194 -17.89 -7.41 -14.75
CA ILE A 194 -17.97 -6.28 -13.81
C ILE A 194 -19.02 -5.27 -14.25
N HIS A 195 -19.98 -4.96 -13.40
CA HIS A 195 -21.07 -4.01 -13.68
C HIS A 195 -20.71 -2.56 -13.31
N GLY A 196 -19.85 -2.39 -12.31
CA GLY A 196 -19.30 -1.10 -11.91
C GLY A 196 -18.06 -1.25 -11.03
N VAL A 197 -17.23 -0.22 -10.98
CA VAL A 197 -16.05 -0.18 -10.11
C VAL A 197 -15.93 1.16 -9.38
N TRP A 198 -15.56 1.10 -8.11
CA TRP A 198 -15.08 2.24 -7.32
C TRP A 198 -13.61 2.04 -6.97
N SER A 199 -12.80 3.02 -7.35
CA SER A 199 -11.35 3.00 -7.21
C SER A 199 -10.93 4.18 -6.34
N SER A 200 -10.79 3.95 -5.03
CA SER A 200 -10.34 5.00 -4.13
C SER A 200 -8.82 5.05 -4.07
N SER A 201 -8.28 6.26 -4.21
CA SER A 201 -6.84 6.55 -4.15
C SER A 201 -6.04 5.67 -5.12
N GLY A 202 -6.67 5.31 -6.24
CA GLY A 202 -6.20 4.27 -7.15
C GLY A 202 -4.98 4.71 -7.95
N MET A 203 -3.92 3.90 -7.96
CA MET A 203 -2.61 4.20 -8.54
C MET A 203 -2.46 3.53 -9.91
N VAL A 204 -3.08 4.09 -10.95
CA VAL A 204 -3.19 3.45 -12.28
C VAL A 204 -2.05 3.81 -13.24
N ARG A 205 -1.35 4.93 -13.01
CA ARG A 205 -0.20 5.35 -13.80
C ARG A 205 1.09 4.76 -13.22
N ALA A 206 1.64 3.75 -13.88
CA ALA A 206 2.97 3.24 -13.60
C ALA A 206 4.04 4.30 -13.96
N SER A 207 5.16 4.39 -13.22
CA SER A 207 6.18 5.44 -13.47
C SER A 207 7.60 5.00 -13.11
N THR A 208 8.57 5.45 -13.90
CA THR A 208 10.00 5.30 -13.60
C THR A 208 10.53 6.38 -12.65
N ASN A 209 9.69 7.35 -12.25
CA ASN A 209 10.01 8.39 -11.28
C ASN A 209 8.72 8.93 -10.64
N TYR A 210 8.69 9.04 -9.31
CA TYR A 210 7.60 9.61 -8.50
C TYR A 210 8.12 10.77 -7.63
N ARG A 211 8.69 11.79 -8.25
CA ARG A 211 9.11 13.03 -7.57
C ARG A 211 7.94 13.79 -6.92
N GLU A 212 6.73 13.67 -7.48
CA GLU A 212 5.53 14.37 -7.02
C GLU A 212 5.11 13.93 -5.60
N PHE A 213 5.46 12.70 -5.20
CA PHE A 213 5.22 12.19 -3.84
C PHE A 213 5.92 13.07 -2.79
N ALA A 214 7.21 13.39 -3.02
CA ALA A 214 7.98 14.23 -2.10
C ALA A 214 7.44 15.66 -2.00
N GLU A 215 6.84 16.19 -3.08
CA GLU A 215 6.16 17.49 -3.07
C GLU A 215 4.95 17.47 -2.12
N VAL A 216 4.08 16.45 -2.22
CA VAL A 216 2.90 16.34 -1.36
C VAL A 216 3.28 16.07 0.10
N VAL A 217 4.31 15.25 0.36
CA VAL A 217 4.83 15.05 1.72
C VAL A 217 5.35 16.38 2.30
N GLY A 218 6.16 17.13 1.53
CA GLY A 218 6.66 18.44 1.94
C GLY A 218 5.55 19.47 2.20
N GLU A 219 4.53 19.53 1.35
CA GLU A 219 3.42 20.47 1.50
C GLU A 219 2.51 20.11 2.69
N ASN A 220 2.29 18.81 2.96
CA ASN A 220 1.59 18.38 4.18
C ASN A 220 2.37 18.79 5.44
N ILE A 221 3.70 18.64 5.45
CA ILE A 221 4.56 19.10 6.56
C ILE A 221 4.43 20.60 6.76
N ARG A 222 4.58 21.41 5.70
CA ARG A 222 4.37 22.87 5.77
C ARG A 222 3.00 23.21 6.34
N ARG A 223 1.95 22.55 5.84
CA ARG A 223 0.56 22.87 6.18
C ARG A 223 0.17 22.53 7.62
N PHE A 224 0.69 21.44 8.19
CA PHE A 224 0.28 20.96 9.51
C PHE A 224 1.34 21.12 10.61
N GLY A 225 2.61 21.24 10.23
CA GLY A 225 3.77 21.48 11.10
C GLY A 225 4.40 22.87 10.97
N GLY A 226 3.98 23.67 9.98
CA GLY A 226 4.45 25.05 9.78
C GLY A 226 5.69 25.18 8.89
N ASP A 227 5.93 26.41 8.42
CA ASP A 227 7.11 26.75 7.59
C ASP A 227 8.43 26.56 8.34
N ASP A 228 8.46 26.70 9.66
CA ASP A 228 9.66 26.48 10.48
C ASP A 228 10.10 25.00 10.47
N CYS A 229 9.16 24.07 10.66
CA CYS A 229 9.44 22.63 10.57
C CYS A 229 9.90 22.23 9.15
N TYR A 230 9.21 22.73 8.11
CA TYR A 230 9.63 22.55 6.73
C TYR A 230 11.07 23.07 6.50
N SER A 231 11.37 24.25 7.04
CA SER A 231 12.67 24.91 6.89
C SER A 231 13.78 24.22 7.67
N THR A 232 13.50 23.68 8.85
CA THR A 232 14.44 22.84 9.60
C THR A 232 14.77 21.57 8.82
N ILE A 233 13.78 20.84 8.30
CA ILE A 233 14.05 19.64 7.48
C ILE A 233 14.88 20.01 6.24
N TRP A 234 14.52 21.10 5.54
CA TRP A 234 15.29 21.59 4.40
C TRP A 234 16.74 21.93 4.75
N ARG A 235 16.97 22.67 5.85
CA ARG A 235 18.31 23.01 6.33
C ARG A 235 19.09 21.76 6.72
N ALA A 236 18.47 20.81 7.43
CA ALA A 236 19.11 19.58 7.87
C ALA A 236 19.62 18.73 6.70
N PHE A 237 18.77 18.46 5.70
CA PHE A 237 19.17 17.73 4.49
C PHE A 237 20.31 18.46 3.75
N ARG A 238 20.23 19.79 3.60
CA ARG A 238 21.30 20.58 2.97
C ARG A 238 22.61 20.58 3.75
N THR A 239 22.58 20.63 5.07
CA THR A 239 23.79 20.58 5.90
C THR A 239 24.46 19.21 5.81
N ALA A 240 23.69 18.11 5.89
CA ALA A 240 24.22 16.76 5.68
C ALA A 240 24.85 16.60 4.28
N GLU A 241 24.19 17.10 3.23
CA GLU A 241 24.72 17.09 1.86
C GLU A 241 26.08 17.79 1.76
N ASN A 242 26.18 18.97 2.35
CA ASN A 242 27.38 19.80 2.30
C ASN A 242 28.52 19.22 3.15
N LEU A 243 28.22 18.56 4.27
CA LEU A 243 29.23 17.86 5.09
C LEU A 243 29.80 16.66 4.34
N ILE A 244 28.96 15.85 3.69
CA ILE A 244 29.43 14.72 2.87
C ILE A 244 30.26 15.22 1.68
N ASP A 245 29.83 16.29 0.99
CA ASP A 245 30.61 16.92 -0.10
C ASP A 245 31.95 17.49 0.39
N ALA A 246 32.05 17.91 1.65
CA ALA A 246 33.29 18.42 2.27
C ALA A 246 34.21 17.31 2.80
N GLY A 247 33.85 16.03 2.66
CA GLY A 247 34.62 14.90 3.22
C GLY A 247 34.43 14.71 4.73
N LEU A 248 33.35 15.26 5.31
CA LEU A 248 32.99 15.18 6.73
C LEU A 248 31.83 14.20 6.96
N SER A 249 31.77 13.09 6.20
CA SER A 249 30.71 12.08 6.36
C SER A 249 30.69 11.47 7.76
N THR A 250 31.85 11.31 8.42
CA THR A 250 31.96 10.81 9.80
C THR A 250 31.16 11.66 10.80
N THR A 251 31.06 12.98 10.62
CA THR A 251 30.22 13.82 11.47
C THR A 251 28.73 13.53 11.27
N VAL A 252 28.32 13.15 10.05
CA VAL A 252 26.95 12.72 9.76
C VAL A 252 26.69 11.32 10.34
N ASP A 253 27.64 10.40 10.22
CA ASP A 253 27.60 9.06 10.81
C ASP A 253 27.40 9.10 12.33
N GLU A 254 28.21 9.91 13.01
CA GLU A 254 28.17 10.10 14.46
C GLU A 254 26.86 10.72 14.93
N LEU A 255 26.31 11.70 14.20
CA LEU A 255 25.03 12.33 14.56
C LEU A 255 23.83 11.38 14.40
N PHE A 256 23.83 10.57 13.35
CA PHE A 256 22.71 9.67 13.04
C PHE A 256 22.87 8.26 13.64
N HIS A 257 23.97 7.97 14.33
CA HIS A 257 24.33 6.64 14.84
C HIS A 257 24.20 5.55 13.75
N THR A 258 24.83 5.74 12.59
CA THR A 258 24.77 4.77 11.49
C THR A 258 25.49 3.45 11.85
N CYS A 259 24.96 2.30 11.43
CA CYS A 259 25.58 1.00 11.69
C CYS A 259 26.90 0.77 10.93
N ARG A 260 27.09 1.51 9.84
CA ARG A 260 28.27 1.51 8.99
C ARG A 260 28.55 2.97 8.59
N PRO A 261 29.82 3.42 8.55
CA PRO A 261 30.15 4.74 8.06
C PRO A 261 29.69 4.95 6.61
N ILE A 262 29.16 6.13 6.30
CA ILE A 262 28.72 6.51 4.95
C ILE A 262 29.95 6.59 4.02
N ASP A 263 30.02 5.65 3.08
CA ASP A 263 30.98 5.71 1.97
C ASP A 263 30.56 6.80 0.98
N ALA A 264 31.10 8.00 1.19
CA ALA A 264 30.87 9.17 0.34
C ALA A 264 31.33 8.98 -1.13
N ALA A 265 32.15 7.96 -1.43
CA ALA A 265 32.55 7.64 -2.80
C ALA A 265 31.53 6.74 -3.52
N ASN A 266 30.68 6.01 -2.79
CA ASN A 266 29.62 5.18 -3.35
C ASN A 266 28.29 5.95 -3.39
N ALA A 267 27.85 6.31 -4.59
CA ALA A 267 26.61 7.06 -4.78
C ALA A 267 25.38 6.36 -4.17
N LEU A 268 25.28 5.03 -4.28
CA LEU A 268 24.13 4.27 -3.77
C LEU A 268 24.06 4.24 -2.24
N GLU A 269 25.20 4.28 -1.56
CA GLU A 269 25.26 4.37 -0.08
C GLU A 269 24.78 5.75 0.39
N VAL A 270 25.22 6.81 -0.29
CA VAL A 270 24.74 8.17 -0.03
C VAL A 270 23.24 8.28 -0.34
N GLU A 271 22.76 7.72 -1.46
CA GLU A 271 21.32 7.70 -1.76
C GLU A 271 20.53 6.94 -0.68
N ALA A 272 21.00 5.76 -0.26
CA ALA A 272 20.36 4.92 0.75
C ALA A 272 20.19 5.65 2.10
N PHE A 273 21.23 6.36 2.53
CA PHE A 273 21.20 7.16 3.75
C PHE A 273 20.11 8.25 3.69
N PHE A 274 20.13 9.10 2.67
CA PHE A 274 19.15 10.18 2.54
C PHE A 274 17.73 9.67 2.30
N TYR A 275 17.58 8.58 1.54
CA TYR A 275 16.29 7.90 1.36
C TYR A 275 15.76 7.37 2.70
N GLY A 276 16.62 6.79 3.54
CA GLY A 276 16.23 6.27 4.85
C GLY A 276 15.62 7.34 5.76
N ILE A 277 16.24 8.53 5.82
CA ILE A 277 15.68 9.70 6.55
C ILE A 277 14.32 10.09 5.95
N PHE A 278 14.26 10.26 4.63
CA PHE A 278 13.04 10.65 3.91
C PHE A 278 11.90 9.64 4.11
N ASN A 279 12.20 8.35 4.13
CA ASN A 279 11.25 7.27 4.34
C ASN A 279 10.62 7.36 5.74
N GLU A 280 11.42 7.54 6.79
CA GLU A 280 10.90 7.67 8.16
C GLU A 280 10.11 8.96 8.40
N ILE A 281 10.49 10.09 7.76
CA ILE A 281 9.63 11.30 7.75
C ILE A 281 8.31 11.02 7.02
N SER A 282 8.38 10.41 5.83
CA SER A 282 7.20 10.13 5.00
C SER A 282 6.22 9.16 5.67
N ARG A 283 6.67 8.32 6.62
CA ARG A 283 5.77 7.46 7.41
C ARG A 283 4.87 8.25 8.38
N GLU A 284 5.32 9.39 8.89
CA GLU A 284 4.47 10.26 9.73
C GLU A 284 3.40 10.98 8.89
N VAL A 285 3.66 11.17 7.60
CA VAL A 285 2.75 11.88 6.68
C VAL A 285 1.79 10.92 5.97
N VAL A 286 2.21 9.68 5.70
CA VAL A 286 1.37 8.63 5.08
C VAL A 286 0.70 7.80 6.17
N ASP A 287 -0.14 8.46 6.97
CA ASP A 287 -0.95 7.84 8.02
C ASP A 287 -2.35 8.47 8.11
N ALA A 288 -3.32 7.75 8.67
CA ALA A 288 -4.67 8.26 8.88
C ALA A 288 -4.71 9.47 9.83
N ASP A 289 -3.83 9.52 10.84
CA ASP A 289 -3.62 10.69 11.70
C ASP A 289 -2.36 11.49 11.31
N LEU A 290 -2.15 11.71 10.00
CA LEU A 290 -1.07 12.59 9.51
C LEU A 290 -1.07 13.97 10.20
N ARG A 291 -2.22 14.47 10.68
CA ARG A 291 -2.32 15.78 11.35
C ARG A 291 -1.76 15.74 12.77
N GLY A 292 -1.99 14.66 13.52
CA GLY A 292 -1.36 14.43 14.83
C GLY A 292 0.12 14.09 14.69
N ASN A 293 0.46 13.17 13.79
CA ASN A 293 1.82 12.67 13.59
C ASN A 293 2.78 13.78 13.11
N ILE A 294 2.37 14.61 12.13
CA ILE A 294 3.20 15.75 11.68
C ILE A 294 3.47 16.73 12.83
N LYS A 295 2.50 16.98 13.71
CA LYS A 295 2.73 17.86 14.87
C LYS A 295 3.71 17.25 15.86
N GLN A 296 3.51 15.99 16.24
CA GLN A 296 4.42 15.27 17.13
C GLN A 296 5.84 15.14 16.57
N MET A 297 5.99 15.02 15.25
CA MET A 297 7.28 15.09 14.56
C MET A 297 7.88 16.49 14.60
N CYS A 298 7.10 17.52 14.31
CA CYS A 298 7.59 18.89 14.18
C CYS A 298 7.89 19.56 15.51
N GLU A 299 7.16 19.23 16.59
CA GLU A 299 7.38 19.77 17.94
C GLU A 299 8.85 19.76 18.38
N PRO A 300 9.59 18.62 18.39
CA PRO A 300 11.02 18.61 18.69
C PRO A 300 11.87 19.30 17.62
N LEU A 301 11.53 19.17 16.33
CA LEU A 301 12.29 19.80 15.23
C LEU A 301 12.22 21.34 15.23
N THR A 302 11.30 21.92 16.00
CA THR A 302 11.17 23.38 16.20
C THR A 302 11.31 23.82 17.66
N ALA A 303 11.79 22.93 18.54
CA ALA A 303 11.87 23.21 19.98
C ALA A 303 13.10 24.05 20.39
N SER A 304 14.15 24.06 19.56
CA SER A 304 15.42 24.74 19.85
C SER A 304 15.54 26.07 19.11
N ASP A 305 16.02 27.10 19.81
CA ASP A 305 16.47 28.37 19.23
C ASP A 305 17.86 28.25 18.57
N ASP A 306 18.58 27.13 18.74
CA ASP A 306 19.88 26.90 18.12
C ASP A 306 19.73 26.62 16.61
N GLU A 307 20.53 27.29 15.77
CA GLU A 307 20.46 27.15 14.30
C GLU A 307 20.96 25.79 13.75
N ASN A 308 21.09 24.75 14.58
CA ASN A 308 21.62 23.44 14.20
C ASN A 308 20.53 22.44 13.78
N SER A 309 19.81 22.75 12.70
CA SER A 309 18.74 21.90 12.16
C SER A 309 19.15 20.44 11.87
N LEU A 310 20.44 20.18 11.61
CA LEU A 310 20.94 18.82 11.39
C LEU A 310 20.90 17.98 12.68
N LEU A 311 21.31 18.57 13.81
CA LEU A 311 21.28 17.91 15.12
C LEU A 311 19.84 17.62 15.56
N GLU A 312 18.90 18.53 15.32
CA GLU A 312 17.48 18.32 15.64
C GLU A 312 16.91 17.14 14.85
N LEU A 313 17.17 17.07 13.54
CA LEU A 313 16.70 15.96 12.71
C LEU A 313 17.32 14.62 13.11
N ALA A 314 18.62 14.62 13.43
CA ALA A 314 19.32 13.42 13.87
C ALA A 314 18.84 12.93 15.25
N SER A 315 18.60 13.86 16.18
CA SER A 315 18.08 13.58 17.53
C SER A 315 16.64 13.06 17.48
N TRP A 316 15.80 13.63 16.62
CA TRP A 316 14.46 13.10 16.36
C TRP A 316 14.51 11.68 15.78
N LEU A 317 15.33 11.44 14.74
CA LEU A 317 15.35 10.14 14.06
C LEU A 317 15.92 9.02 14.94
N THR A 318 17.01 9.29 15.67
CA THR A 318 17.58 8.33 16.63
C THR A 318 16.65 8.13 17.84
N GLY A 319 16.03 9.20 18.34
CA GLY A 319 15.08 9.18 19.46
C GLY A 319 13.82 8.34 19.21
N ARG A 320 13.41 8.15 17.94
CA ARG A 320 12.34 7.20 17.57
C ARG A 320 12.69 5.74 17.88
N PHE A 321 13.97 5.40 17.97
CA PHE A 321 14.47 4.03 18.03
C PHE A 321 15.36 3.79 19.27
N PRO A 322 14.87 4.04 20.50
CA PRO A 322 15.67 4.04 21.72
C PRO A 322 16.26 2.68 22.12
N ASN A 323 15.82 1.60 21.46
CA ASN A 323 16.31 0.23 21.66
C ASN A 323 17.26 -0.25 20.54
N ALA A 324 17.53 0.57 19.52
CA ALA A 324 18.50 0.27 18.48
C ALA A 324 19.87 0.81 18.88
N GLU A 325 20.92 0.00 18.71
CA GLU A 325 22.30 0.45 18.92
C GLU A 325 22.75 1.35 17.75
N CYS A 326 22.22 1.11 16.55
CA CYS A 326 22.52 1.86 15.35
C CYS A 326 21.41 1.77 14.28
N LEU A 327 21.46 2.69 13.31
CA LEU A 327 20.55 2.72 12.16
C LEU A 327 21.21 2.10 10.93
N ALA A 328 20.60 1.04 10.38
CA ALA A 328 21.08 0.36 9.17
C ALA A 328 20.50 1.08 7.94
N MET A 329 21.24 2.07 7.48
CA MET A 329 20.86 3.02 6.41
C MET A 329 21.79 2.92 5.19
N ASP A 330 22.56 1.84 5.10
CA ASP A 330 23.41 1.48 3.96
C ASP A 330 22.64 0.63 2.92
N PHE A 331 23.09 0.70 1.67
CA PHE A 331 22.50 0.04 0.52
C PHE A 331 22.43 -1.48 0.70
N GLN A 332 23.51 -2.09 1.20
CA GLN A 332 23.55 -3.54 1.41
C GLN A 332 22.56 -3.99 2.49
N SER A 333 22.39 -3.25 3.60
CA SER A 333 21.37 -3.55 4.61
C SER A 333 19.94 -3.49 4.07
N ILE A 334 19.64 -2.60 3.13
CA ILE A 334 18.35 -2.59 2.42
C ILE A 334 18.18 -3.90 1.64
N VAL A 335 19.17 -4.28 0.82
CA VAL A 335 19.10 -5.50 0.02
C VAL A 335 18.99 -6.75 0.90
N ASP A 336 19.81 -6.88 1.94
CA ASP A 336 19.78 -8.01 2.87
C ASP A 336 18.40 -8.19 3.52
N THR A 337 17.73 -7.08 3.88
CA THR A 337 16.38 -7.07 4.45
C THR A 337 15.33 -7.69 3.51
N TYR A 338 15.45 -7.47 2.20
CA TYR A 338 14.52 -8.01 1.20
C TYR A 338 15.00 -9.34 0.59
N ASN A 339 16.21 -9.82 0.87
CA ASN A 339 16.83 -10.94 0.15
C ASN A 339 16.27 -12.33 0.51
N THR A 340 15.76 -12.52 1.73
CA THR A 340 15.24 -13.83 2.16
C THR A 340 14.07 -14.32 1.30
N ILE A 341 14.10 -15.60 0.93
CA ILE A 341 13.09 -16.26 0.08
C ILE A 341 12.12 -17.16 0.85
N ASP A 342 12.31 -17.28 2.17
CA ASP A 342 11.51 -18.13 3.05
C ASP A 342 10.10 -17.55 3.25
N VAL A 343 9.07 -18.34 2.92
CA VAL A 343 7.65 -18.00 3.10
C VAL A 343 7.29 -17.72 4.55
N ASP A 344 8.03 -18.29 5.50
CA ASP A 344 7.77 -18.11 6.93
C ASP A 344 8.44 -16.86 7.53
N SER A 345 9.29 -16.16 6.77
CA SER A 345 9.98 -14.95 7.23
C SER A 345 9.05 -13.72 7.30
N GLU A 346 9.36 -12.77 8.18
CA GLU A 346 8.52 -11.59 8.43
C GLU A 346 8.33 -10.68 7.21
N ILE A 347 9.40 -10.46 6.42
CA ILE A 347 9.34 -9.64 5.19
C ILE A 347 8.46 -10.28 4.10
N VAL A 348 8.32 -11.60 4.11
CA VAL A 348 7.48 -12.36 3.17
C VAL A 348 6.05 -12.47 3.69
N LYS A 349 5.84 -12.79 4.98
CA LYS A 349 4.51 -12.78 5.61
C LYS A 349 3.82 -11.41 5.54
N SER A 350 4.59 -10.33 5.71
CA SER A 350 4.09 -8.96 5.55
C SER A 350 3.85 -8.57 4.09
N GLY A 351 4.34 -9.32 3.10
CA GLY A 351 4.17 -9.05 1.67
C GLY A 351 5.21 -8.11 1.04
N GLU A 352 6.20 -7.64 1.80
CA GLU A 352 7.14 -6.59 1.35
C GLU A 352 8.07 -7.05 0.23
N ARG A 353 8.57 -8.29 0.24
CA ARG A 353 9.42 -8.82 -0.85
C ARG A 353 8.65 -9.00 -2.15
N GLN A 354 7.45 -9.56 -2.07
CA GLN A 354 6.49 -9.69 -3.17
C GLN A 354 6.19 -8.32 -3.77
N TRP A 355 5.97 -7.34 -2.90
CA TRP A 355 5.70 -5.97 -3.30
C TRP A 355 6.89 -5.30 -3.96
N MET A 356 8.11 -5.50 -3.45
CA MET A 356 9.33 -5.07 -4.13
C MET A 356 9.42 -5.66 -5.55
N PHE A 357 9.14 -6.95 -5.73
CA PHE A 357 9.12 -7.56 -7.07
C PHE A 357 8.12 -6.88 -8.02
N GLN A 358 6.87 -6.62 -7.59
CA GLN A 358 5.89 -5.93 -8.43
C GLN A 358 6.29 -4.48 -8.76
N ARG A 359 6.88 -3.77 -7.79
CA ARG A 359 7.43 -2.42 -7.99
C ARG A 359 8.58 -2.42 -9.02
N CYS A 360 9.44 -3.44 -8.97
CA CYS A 360 10.56 -3.63 -9.89
C CYS A 360 10.18 -4.19 -11.28
N THR A 361 8.97 -4.72 -11.49
CA THR A 361 8.62 -5.46 -12.73
C THR A 361 7.40 -4.99 -13.48
N GLU A 362 6.45 -4.30 -12.86
CA GLU A 362 5.25 -3.82 -13.56
C GLU A 362 4.85 -2.40 -13.17
N LEU A 363 4.99 -2.01 -11.90
CA LEU A 363 4.39 -0.77 -11.40
C LEU A 363 5.32 0.43 -11.52
N GLY A 364 6.61 0.23 -11.25
CA GLY A 364 7.59 1.32 -11.17
C GLY A 364 7.29 2.20 -9.96
N TRP A 365 8.23 2.22 -9.01
CA TRP A 365 8.04 2.91 -7.74
C TRP A 365 9.24 3.72 -7.21
N PRO A 366 10.16 4.30 -8.01
CA PRO A 366 11.22 5.13 -7.44
C PRO A 366 10.66 6.45 -6.91
N LEU A 367 10.66 6.61 -5.59
CA LEU A 367 10.46 7.91 -4.94
C LEU A 367 11.79 8.69 -5.00
N THR A 368 11.76 9.96 -5.41
CA THR A 368 12.98 10.73 -5.66
C THR A 368 12.91 12.16 -5.13
N ALA A 369 14.08 12.73 -4.81
CA ALA A 369 14.25 14.14 -4.49
C ALA A 369 14.36 15.04 -5.75
N ALA A 370 13.90 14.58 -6.92
CA ALA A 370 14.11 15.26 -8.19
C ALA A 370 13.24 16.53 -8.38
N SER A 371 12.39 16.88 -7.42
CA SER A 371 11.66 18.15 -7.40
C SER A 371 12.36 19.21 -6.56
N GLN A 372 12.15 20.49 -6.91
CA GLN A 372 12.56 21.64 -6.11
C GLN A 372 11.51 22.07 -5.06
N TYR A 373 10.30 21.50 -5.11
CA TYR A 373 9.16 21.90 -4.26
C TYR A 373 9.03 21.05 -2.97
N GLN A 374 10.15 20.51 -2.47
CA GLN A 374 10.21 19.55 -1.36
C GLN A 374 11.46 19.79 -0.46
N PRO A 375 11.43 19.40 0.83
CA PRO A 375 12.48 19.73 1.80
C PRO A 375 13.62 18.69 1.93
N PHE A 376 13.63 17.60 1.17
CA PHE A 376 14.49 16.42 1.36
C PHE A 376 15.76 16.43 0.48
N GLY A 377 16.30 17.61 0.18
CA GLY A 377 17.56 17.74 -0.55
C GLY A 377 17.48 17.33 -2.03
N ARG A 378 18.52 16.65 -2.52
CA ARG A 378 18.73 16.21 -3.93
C ARG A 378 19.39 14.83 -4.07
N ARG A 379 19.61 14.08 -2.97
CA ARG A 379 20.56 12.94 -2.93
C ARG A 379 20.00 11.55 -3.19
N PHE A 380 18.69 11.36 -3.25
CA PHE A 380 18.10 10.08 -3.62
C PHE A 380 17.34 10.22 -4.95
N SER A 381 17.65 9.32 -5.88
CA SER A 381 17.19 9.36 -7.27
C SER A 381 16.52 8.04 -7.64
N THR A 382 16.38 7.80 -8.95
CA THR A 382 15.93 6.49 -9.45
C THR A 382 16.97 5.39 -9.25
N ASP A 383 18.23 5.76 -9.02
CA ASP A 383 19.37 4.87 -9.14
C ASP A 383 19.48 3.92 -7.96
N LEU A 384 19.18 4.39 -6.74
CA LEU A 384 18.96 3.55 -5.57
C LEU A 384 17.92 2.44 -5.83
N PHE A 385 16.77 2.80 -6.39
CA PHE A 385 15.70 1.81 -6.65
C PHE A 385 16.13 0.78 -7.70
N HIS A 386 16.77 1.23 -8.80
CA HIS A 386 17.27 0.30 -9.82
C HIS A 386 18.35 -0.64 -9.27
N GLY A 387 19.31 -0.13 -8.48
CA GLY A 387 20.34 -0.96 -7.84
C GLY A 387 19.74 -2.02 -6.92
N ILE A 388 18.73 -1.66 -6.11
CA ILE A 388 17.99 -2.62 -5.28
C ILE A 388 17.31 -3.69 -6.15
N CYS A 389 16.64 -3.30 -7.24
CA CYS A 389 15.96 -4.23 -8.14
C CYS A 389 16.93 -5.15 -8.90
N GLU A 390 18.09 -4.66 -9.32
CA GLU A 390 19.12 -5.44 -10.01
C GLU A 390 19.72 -6.48 -9.05
N GLN A 391 20.12 -6.07 -7.84
CA GLN A 391 20.76 -6.97 -6.87
C GLN A 391 19.80 -7.99 -6.23
N LEU A 392 18.52 -7.64 -5.99
CA LEU A 392 17.54 -8.58 -5.40
C LEU A 392 17.06 -9.68 -6.35
N PHE A 393 17.22 -9.49 -7.65
CA PHE A 393 16.56 -10.31 -8.67
C PHE A 393 17.50 -10.79 -9.79
N ASP A 394 18.80 -10.91 -9.55
CA ASP A 394 19.81 -11.50 -10.46
C ASP A 394 20.05 -10.72 -11.79
N ASP A 395 20.33 -9.41 -11.72
CA ASP A 395 20.87 -8.53 -12.79
C ASP A 395 20.08 -8.42 -14.12
N TRP A 396 19.08 -9.26 -14.38
CA TRP A 396 18.29 -9.20 -15.62
C TRP A 396 17.38 -7.98 -15.70
N LEU A 397 17.14 -7.31 -14.56
CA LEU A 397 16.34 -6.09 -14.42
C LEU A 397 17.16 -4.81 -14.69
N THR A 398 18.05 -4.88 -15.67
CA THR A 398 18.73 -3.71 -16.25
C THR A 398 17.76 -2.54 -16.44
N ARG A 399 18.20 -1.32 -16.16
CA ARG A 399 17.41 -0.07 -16.35
C ARG A 399 16.54 -0.04 -17.61
N ASP A 400 17.08 -0.30 -18.80
CA ASP A 400 16.34 -0.30 -20.08
C ASP A 400 15.13 -1.25 -20.06
N ARG A 401 15.29 -2.40 -19.41
CA ARG A 401 14.24 -3.41 -19.27
C ARG A 401 13.23 -3.04 -18.20
N PHE A 402 13.66 -2.46 -17.07
CA PHE A 402 12.74 -1.86 -16.10
C PHE A 402 11.85 -0.83 -16.80
N GLU A 403 12.41 0.14 -17.50
CA GLU A 403 11.63 1.15 -18.20
C GLU A 403 10.70 0.55 -19.27
N ALA A 404 11.15 -0.46 -20.02
CA ALA A 404 10.34 -1.15 -21.02
C ALA A 404 9.13 -1.84 -20.40
N LEU A 405 9.29 -2.46 -19.22
CA LEU A 405 8.20 -3.08 -18.47
C LEU A 405 7.21 -2.02 -17.94
N ILE A 406 7.70 -0.89 -17.40
CA ILE A 406 6.83 0.20 -16.93
C ILE A 406 6.04 0.84 -18.08
N ARG A 407 6.65 0.99 -19.26
CA ARG A 407 5.95 1.38 -20.49
C ARG A 407 4.89 0.34 -20.87
N GLN A 408 5.25 -0.94 -20.90
CA GLN A 408 4.32 -2.04 -21.22
C GLN A 408 3.09 -2.05 -20.30
N THR A 409 3.24 -1.83 -18.98
CA THR A 409 2.10 -1.71 -18.05
C THR A 409 1.19 -0.55 -18.43
N ASN A 410 1.74 0.63 -18.69
CA ASN A 410 0.95 1.80 -19.10
C ASN A 410 0.26 1.59 -20.45
N ASP A 411 0.92 0.99 -21.44
CA ASP A 411 0.34 0.67 -22.74
C ASP A 411 -0.79 -0.37 -22.61
N TYR A 412 -0.62 -1.35 -21.71
CA TYR A 412 -1.58 -2.43 -21.51
C TYR A 412 -2.80 -2.01 -20.66
N TYR A 413 -2.67 -1.01 -19.79
CA TYR A 413 -3.78 -0.55 -18.93
C TYR A 413 -4.27 0.88 -19.21
N GLY A 414 -3.63 1.62 -20.12
CA GLY A 414 -3.94 3.01 -20.45
C GLY A 414 -3.33 4.06 -19.50
N GLY A 415 -2.55 3.64 -18.50
CA GLY A 415 -1.88 4.52 -17.55
C GLY A 415 -2.82 5.52 -16.87
N ALA A 416 -2.51 6.81 -16.95
CA ALA A 416 -3.36 7.88 -16.42
C ALA A 416 -4.69 8.07 -17.18
N ARG A 417 -4.87 7.45 -18.34
CA ARG A 417 -6.05 7.60 -19.21
C ARG A 417 -6.68 6.26 -19.61
N PRO A 418 -7.15 5.45 -18.65
CA PRO A 418 -7.71 4.13 -18.94
C PRO A 418 -9.07 4.24 -19.68
N ASP A 419 -9.24 3.50 -20.77
CA ASP A 419 -10.53 3.36 -21.47
C ASP A 419 -11.45 2.41 -20.70
N ILE A 420 -12.22 2.99 -19.79
CA ILE A 420 -13.14 2.30 -18.88
C ILE A 420 -14.49 3.04 -18.90
N ARG A 421 -15.58 2.31 -18.66
CA ARG A 421 -16.92 2.86 -18.39
C ARG A 421 -17.50 2.23 -17.14
N ASN A 422 -18.43 2.90 -16.47
CA ASN A 422 -18.98 2.49 -15.18
C ASN A 422 -17.88 2.43 -14.10
N SER A 423 -17.08 3.49 -14.02
CA SER A 423 -16.03 3.67 -13.02
C SER A 423 -16.23 4.96 -12.24
N ILE A 424 -15.91 4.90 -10.95
CA ILE A 424 -15.72 6.05 -10.08
C ILE A 424 -14.27 6.00 -9.60
N SER A 425 -13.52 7.08 -9.81
CA SER A 425 -12.17 7.27 -9.26
C SER A 425 -12.20 8.41 -8.25
N THR A 426 -11.76 8.15 -7.02
CA THR A 426 -11.67 9.17 -5.97
C THR A 426 -10.21 9.33 -5.55
N GLN A 427 -9.78 10.56 -5.27
CA GLN A 427 -8.40 10.89 -4.89
C GLN A 427 -8.41 11.96 -3.79
N GLY A 428 -7.72 11.73 -2.68
CA GLY A 428 -7.60 12.71 -1.59
C GLY A 428 -6.52 13.77 -1.88
N THR A 429 -6.74 15.04 -1.53
CA THR A 429 -5.69 16.07 -1.73
C THR A 429 -4.54 15.98 -0.73
N LEU A 430 -4.69 15.24 0.37
CA LEU A 430 -3.60 15.00 1.34
C LEU A 430 -2.84 13.71 1.03
N ASP A 431 -3.36 12.87 0.14
CA ASP A 431 -2.74 11.61 -0.26
C ASP A 431 -1.54 11.86 -1.18
N PRO A 432 -0.31 11.50 -0.77
CA PRO A 432 0.86 11.62 -1.64
C PRO A 432 0.78 10.75 -2.89
N TRP A 433 -0.10 9.74 -2.95
CA TRP A 433 -0.31 8.92 -4.16
C TRP A 433 -1.30 9.49 -5.17
N SER A 434 -2.02 10.56 -4.84
CA SER A 434 -3.10 11.13 -5.66
C SER A 434 -2.69 11.52 -7.08
N PHE A 435 -1.41 11.83 -7.32
CA PHE A 435 -0.88 12.16 -8.64
C PHE A 435 -0.73 10.93 -9.57
N ALA A 436 -0.70 9.71 -9.03
CA ALA A 436 -0.58 8.46 -9.78
C ALA A 436 -1.93 7.92 -10.27
N GLY A 437 -3.04 8.57 -9.87
CA GLY A 437 -4.40 8.17 -10.20
C GLY A 437 -5.04 8.90 -11.37
N VAL A 438 -6.28 8.49 -11.67
CA VAL A 438 -7.15 9.20 -12.63
C VAL A 438 -7.64 10.49 -11.96
N ARG A 439 -7.34 11.64 -12.57
CA ARG A 439 -7.67 12.98 -12.05
C ARG A 439 -8.64 13.79 -12.91
N GLU A 440 -8.97 13.30 -14.10
CA GLU A 440 -9.85 13.96 -15.07
C GLU A 440 -10.88 12.97 -15.63
N VAL A 441 -12.09 13.45 -15.91
CA VAL A 441 -13.14 12.64 -16.55
C VAL A 441 -12.81 12.47 -18.03
N ILE A 442 -12.74 11.22 -18.49
CA ILE A 442 -12.22 10.88 -19.83
C ILE A 442 -13.34 10.45 -20.78
N PHE A 443 -14.33 9.71 -20.26
CA PHE A 443 -15.43 9.15 -21.05
C PHE A 443 -16.76 9.32 -20.32
N ASN A 444 -17.86 9.36 -21.09
CA ASN A 444 -19.21 9.35 -20.51
C ASN A 444 -19.43 8.10 -19.64
N ASN A 445 -20.08 8.30 -18.49
CA ASN A 445 -20.23 7.28 -17.42
C ASN A 445 -18.90 6.85 -16.77
N THR A 446 -17.89 7.73 -16.75
CA THR A 446 -16.80 7.73 -15.77
C THR A 446 -16.98 8.94 -14.85
N TYR A 447 -16.69 8.76 -13.57
CA TYR A 447 -16.79 9.80 -12.54
C TYR A 447 -15.44 9.93 -11.86
N VAL A 448 -14.97 11.17 -11.68
CA VAL A 448 -13.72 11.46 -10.98
C VAL A 448 -13.96 12.54 -9.94
N THR A 449 -13.51 12.32 -8.71
CA THR A 449 -13.65 13.27 -7.60
C THR A 449 -12.31 13.45 -6.90
N ILE A 450 -11.85 14.70 -6.88
CA ILE A 450 -10.73 15.11 -6.03
C ILE A 450 -11.33 15.60 -4.71
N ILE A 451 -11.11 14.85 -3.63
CA ILE A 451 -11.69 15.10 -2.31
C ILE A 451 -10.73 16.00 -1.51
N ARG A 452 -11.14 17.23 -1.27
CA ARG A 452 -10.37 18.19 -0.48
C ARG A 452 -10.20 17.70 0.96
N ASP A 453 -8.97 17.81 1.46
CA ASP A 453 -8.55 17.53 2.84
C ASP A 453 -8.77 16.08 3.31
N ALA A 454 -9.02 15.18 2.36
CA ALA A 454 -9.06 13.73 2.58
C ALA A 454 -7.70 13.07 2.33
N PHE A 455 -7.43 12.01 3.09
CA PHE A 455 -6.27 11.14 2.98
C PHE A 455 -6.54 9.87 2.16
N HIS A 456 -5.51 9.05 1.92
CA HIS A 456 -5.55 7.81 1.17
C HIS A 456 -6.63 6.86 1.69
N GLY A 457 -7.59 6.49 0.83
CA GLY A 457 -8.67 5.57 1.16
C GLY A 457 -9.75 6.11 2.10
N GLN A 458 -9.70 7.37 2.56
CA GLN A 458 -10.56 7.86 3.65
C GLN A 458 -12.07 7.83 3.32
N ASP A 459 -12.44 7.88 2.04
CA ASP A 459 -13.81 7.77 1.57
C ASP A 459 -14.39 6.34 1.63
N MET A 460 -13.56 5.32 1.91
CA MET A 460 -14.01 3.96 2.22
C MET A 460 -14.64 3.83 3.61
N ALA A 461 -14.35 4.76 4.53
CA ALA A 461 -14.98 4.77 5.84
C ALA A 461 -16.47 5.13 5.71
N SER A 462 -17.32 4.55 6.57
CA SER A 462 -18.75 4.86 6.68
C SER A 462 -19.01 6.37 6.75
N ILE A 463 -20.18 6.82 6.28
CA ILE A 463 -20.55 8.25 6.37
C ILE A 463 -20.69 8.64 7.85
N SER A 464 -19.95 9.66 8.29
CA SER A 464 -19.90 10.13 9.68
C SER A 464 -20.26 11.62 9.79
N GLU A 465 -20.76 12.07 10.94
CA GLU A 465 -20.94 13.51 11.24
C GLU A 465 -19.61 14.28 11.26
N GLU A 466 -18.49 13.57 11.44
CA GLU A 466 -17.13 14.12 11.38
C GLU A 466 -16.59 14.29 9.94
N ASP A 467 -17.29 13.76 8.93
CA ASP A 467 -16.88 13.92 7.53
C ASP A 467 -16.95 15.40 7.10
N SER A 468 -15.92 15.88 6.40
CA SER A 468 -15.99 17.16 5.70
C SER A 468 -17.12 17.16 4.67
N ILE A 469 -17.63 18.34 4.32
CA ILE A 469 -18.72 18.50 3.35
C ILE A 469 -18.33 17.87 2.00
N GLU A 470 -17.07 18.03 1.59
CA GLU A 470 -16.49 17.43 0.38
C GLU A 470 -16.39 15.90 0.47
N LEU A 471 -15.93 15.36 1.60
CA LEU A 471 -15.80 13.91 1.81
C LEU A 471 -17.18 13.23 1.83
N ARG A 472 -18.13 13.78 2.59
CA ARG A 472 -19.53 13.29 2.64
C ARG A 472 -20.18 13.31 1.25
N ARG A 473 -20.06 14.42 0.50
CA ARG A 473 -20.58 14.52 -0.87
C ARG A 473 -19.97 13.48 -1.81
N SER A 474 -18.68 13.18 -1.66
CA SER A 474 -18.03 12.12 -2.43
C SER A 474 -18.64 10.75 -2.10
N LYS A 475 -18.74 10.39 -0.81
CA LYS A 475 -19.36 9.13 -0.35
C LYS A 475 -20.81 8.98 -0.84
N GLU A 476 -21.62 10.04 -0.75
CA GLU A 476 -23.00 10.06 -1.24
C GLU A 476 -23.08 9.87 -2.76
N MET A 477 -22.22 10.54 -3.53
CA MET A 477 -22.13 10.39 -4.98
C MET A 477 -21.73 8.96 -5.39
N VAL A 478 -20.76 8.35 -4.69
CA VAL A 478 -20.36 6.94 -4.89
C VAL A 478 -21.57 6.02 -4.70
N ARG A 479 -22.26 6.14 -3.55
CA ARG A 479 -23.45 5.35 -3.20
C ARG A 479 -24.54 5.48 -4.25
N ASP A 480 -24.92 6.71 -4.59
CA ASP A 480 -26.04 6.97 -5.50
C ASP A 480 -25.70 6.62 -6.96
N THR A 481 -24.42 6.53 -7.31
CA THR A 481 -23.96 6.05 -8.62
C THR A 481 -23.92 4.53 -8.69
N ILE A 482 -23.40 3.85 -7.68
CA ILE A 482 -23.41 2.38 -7.60
C ILE A 482 -24.85 1.86 -7.54
N ARG A 483 -25.74 2.50 -6.75
CA ARG A 483 -27.16 2.15 -6.71
C ARG A 483 -27.81 2.19 -8.09
N ARG A 484 -27.57 3.24 -8.88
CA ARG A 484 -28.06 3.34 -10.26
C ARG A 484 -27.55 2.20 -11.15
N TRP A 485 -26.29 1.79 -11.05
CA TRP A 485 -25.77 0.64 -11.83
C TRP A 485 -26.38 -0.71 -11.39
N VAL A 486 -26.66 -0.88 -10.10
CA VAL A 486 -27.35 -2.06 -9.55
C VAL A 486 -28.83 -2.09 -9.97
N GLU A 487 -29.51 -0.95 -10.05
CA GLU A 487 -30.93 -0.84 -10.40
C GLU A 487 -31.22 -0.84 -11.91
N THR A 488 -30.30 -0.34 -12.75
CA THR A 488 -30.49 -0.29 -14.22
C THR A 488 -30.61 -1.70 -14.79
N ARG A 489 -31.76 -2.03 -15.38
CA ARG A 489 -32.04 -3.37 -15.95
C ARG A 489 -31.24 -3.65 -17.22
#